data_AF-A0A6J1SIH6-F1
#
_entry.id   AF-A0A6J1SIH6-F1
#
_cell.length_a   1.000
_cell.length_b   1.000
_cell.length_c   1.000
_cell.angle_alpha   90.00
_cell.angle_beta   90.00
_cell.angle_gamma   90.00
#
_symmetry.space_group_name_H-M   'P 1'
#
loop_
_entity.id
_entity.type
_entity.pdbx_description
1 polymer ?
#
loop_
_entity_poly.entity_id
_entity_poly.type
_entity_poly.pdbx_seq_one_letter_code
_entity_poly.pdbx_strand_id
1 'polypeptide(L)'
;MYSNSGYMFSQVGRPRGLFNLGQSCFMNAIVQSLMATKFKEFCLSNAGFVNNQWILFGNLVEVISALNDEGDPFNMVNFVDSVESISQFRRKVQADAQEFLSFVLETIHDELTIVVEHQVSDPLQDIETHGLGEVVKSHWETRKSTSPIAEFFHVQTVTLMECPSCKNSSGQFNDVNHLLSVPMPSPLEGPKSVAPSNPTITDCIAEYCKQQTLLDGHCSSCESLGLQHRLLLGRLPPVLIVHLKRFYRHFDGTMRKSQTSVSICPELDLAPFTLYDGQSTLYRAVGVTNHRGQVLHLGHYMTISQRGDR
;
A
#
# COMPACT_ATOMS: atom_id res chain seq x y z
N MET A 1 13.73 -53.65 23.98
CA MET A 1 12.49 -52.85 23.93
C MET A 1 12.90 -51.39 23.95
N TYR A 2 13.03 -50.76 22.78
CA TYR A 2 13.18 -49.32 22.68
C TYR A 2 11.85 -48.79 22.16
N SER A 3 11.11 -48.13 23.05
CA SER A 3 9.86 -47.44 22.75
C SER A 3 10.17 -46.22 21.88
N ASN A 4 9.82 -46.31 20.60
CA ASN A 4 9.81 -45.17 19.69
C ASN A 4 8.56 -44.33 20.01
N SER A 5 8.70 -43.35 20.90
CA SER A 5 7.71 -42.30 21.11
C SER A 5 7.73 -41.39 19.88
N GLY A 6 6.88 -41.72 18.89
CA GLY A 6 6.61 -40.85 17.77
C GLY A 6 6.00 -39.55 18.29
N TYR A 7 6.75 -38.46 18.19
CA TYR A 7 6.20 -37.12 18.30
C TYR A 7 5.14 -36.97 17.22
N MET A 8 3.87 -37.00 17.61
CA MET A 8 2.78 -36.56 16.75
C MET A 8 2.96 -35.05 16.57
N PHE A 9 3.52 -34.64 15.44
CA PHE A 9 3.22 -33.32 14.92
C PHE A 9 1.70 -33.26 14.78
N SER A 10 1.04 -32.49 15.65
CA SER A 10 -0.32 -32.05 15.41
C SER A 10 -0.35 -31.54 13.98
N GLN A 11 -1.22 -32.10 13.14
CA GLN A 11 -1.41 -31.61 11.77
C GLN A 11 -1.86 -30.15 11.87
N VAL A 12 -0.91 -29.23 11.79
CA VAL A 12 -1.20 -27.83 11.51
C VAL A 12 -1.86 -27.88 10.16
N GLY A 13 -3.17 -27.64 10.17
CA GLY A 13 -4.00 -27.92 9.04
C GLY A 13 -3.52 -27.14 7.80
N ARG A 14 -3.56 -27.80 6.65
CA ARG A 14 -2.82 -27.37 5.44
C ARG A 14 -3.46 -26.09 4.87
N PRO A 15 -2.79 -24.93 4.93
CA PRO A 15 -3.32 -23.71 4.32
C PRO A 15 -3.48 -23.91 2.82
N ARG A 16 -4.61 -23.43 2.29
CA ARG A 16 -4.94 -23.60 0.88
C ARG A 16 -4.09 -22.67 0.01
N GLY A 17 -3.50 -23.24 -1.05
CA GLY A 17 -2.80 -22.47 -2.09
C GLY A 17 -3.74 -22.00 -3.21
N LEU A 18 -3.18 -21.36 -4.25
CA LEU A 18 -3.90 -21.04 -5.49
C LEU A 18 -3.21 -21.70 -6.67
N PHE A 19 -3.98 -22.30 -7.58
CA PHE A 19 -3.43 -22.83 -8.83
C PHE A 19 -2.84 -21.68 -9.66
N ASN A 20 -1.70 -21.94 -10.32
CA ASN A 20 -1.15 -21.03 -11.30
C ASN A 20 -1.86 -21.28 -12.65
N LEU A 21 -2.62 -20.30 -13.12
CA LEU A 21 -3.46 -20.39 -14.34
C LEU A 21 -2.70 -19.93 -15.60
N GLY A 22 -1.37 -20.05 -15.56
CA GLY A 22 -0.47 -19.60 -16.62
C GLY A 22 0.06 -18.20 -16.32
N GLN A 23 1.29 -18.14 -15.81
CA GLN A 23 1.97 -16.88 -15.43
C GLN A 23 1.16 -15.98 -14.45
N SER A 24 0.18 -16.54 -13.73
CA SER A 24 -0.72 -15.80 -12.82
C SER A 24 -0.14 -15.58 -11.42
N CYS A 25 1.15 -15.82 -11.20
CA CYS A 25 1.76 -15.76 -9.87
C CYS A 25 1.63 -14.38 -9.20
N PHE A 26 1.63 -13.28 -9.96
CA PHE A 26 1.38 -11.93 -9.44
C PHE A 26 -0.04 -11.80 -8.87
N MET A 27 -1.04 -12.36 -9.57
CA MET A 27 -2.44 -12.37 -9.09
C MET A 27 -2.56 -13.20 -7.81
N ASN A 28 -1.98 -14.41 -7.83
CA ASN A 28 -2.01 -15.32 -6.68
C ASN A 28 -1.36 -14.67 -5.45
N ALA A 29 -0.20 -14.01 -5.62
CA ALA A 29 0.51 -13.33 -4.55
C ALA A 29 -0.29 -12.16 -3.95
N ILE A 30 -0.93 -11.35 -4.80
CA ILE A 30 -1.76 -10.25 -4.33
C ILE A 30 -2.98 -10.76 -3.55
N VAL A 31 -3.73 -11.74 -4.07
CA VAL A 31 -4.90 -12.29 -3.36
C VAL A 31 -4.50 -12.90 -2.01
N GLN A 32 -3.40 -13.65 -1.96
CA GLN A 32 -2.87 -14.21 -0.70
C GLN A 32 -2.39 -13.13 0.29
N SER A 33 -1.95 -11.98 -0.21
CA SER A 33 -1.59 -10.84 0.63
C SER A 33 -2.82 -10.17 1.23
N LEU A 34 -3.87 -9.96 0.44
CA LEU A 34 -5.15 -9.39 0.92
C LEU A 34 -5.78 -10.28 1.99
N MET A 35 -5.70 -11.61 1.82
CA MET A 35 -6.17 -12.61 2.78
C MET A 35 -5.52 -12.48 4.18
N ALA A 36 -4.30 -11.95 4.26
CA ALA A 36 -3.58 -11.75 5.52
C ALA A 36 -4.00 -10.48 6.27
N THR A 37 -4.84 -9.64 5.67
CA THR A 37 -5.25 -8.34 6.23
C THR A 37 -6.62 -8.41 6.88
N LYS A 38 -6.99 -7.37 7.64
CA LYS A 38 -8.35 -7.22 8.20
C LYS A 38 -9.44 -7.14 7.13
N PHE A 39 -9.09 -6.82 5.88
CA PHE A 39 -10.03 -6.83 4.77
C PHE A 39 -10.67 -8.21 4.53
N LYS A 40 -9.97 -9.31 4.92
CA LYS A 40 -10.53 -10.66 4.92
C LYS A 40 -11.87 -10.73 5.66
N GLU A 41 -11.96 -10.16 6.86
CA GLU A 41 -13.16 -10.25 7.70
C GLU A 41 -14.34 -9.52 7.05
N PHE A 42 -14.05 -8.39 6.39
CA PHE A 42 -15.04 -7.68 5.58
C PHE A 42 -15.54 -8.55 4.42
N CYS A 43 -14.66 -9.19 3.66
CA CYS A 43 -15.05 -10.11 2.59
C CYS A 43 -15.90 -11.28 3.09
N LEU A 44 -15.50 -11.93 4.17
CA LEU A 44 -16.23 -13.08 4.74
C LEU A 44 -17.61 -12.68 5.28
N SER A 45 -17.71 -11.51 5.90
CA SER A 45 -19.01 -11.00 6.41
C SER A 45 -19.99 -10.68 5.27
N ASN A 46 -19.48 -10.43 4.06
CA ASN A 46 -20.28 -10.10 2.89
C ASN A 46 -20.51 -11.28 1.94
N ALA A 47 -19.99 -12.49 2.24
CA ALA A 47 -20.10 -13.67 1.37
C ALA A 47 -21.54 -14.04 0.98
N GLY A 48 -22.53 -13.75 1.84
CA GLY A 48 -23.95 -13.99 1.56
C GLY A 48 -24.67 -12.86 0.81
N PHE A 49 -24.03 -11.71 0.59
CA PHE A 49 -24.66 -10.49 0.05
C PHE A 49 -24.11 -10.06 -1.32
N VAL A 50 -23.09 -10.77 -1.81
CA VAL A 50 -22.59 -10.57 -3.16
C VAL A 50 -23.69 -10.89 -4.17
N ASN A 51 -24.00 -9.93 -5.04
CA ASN A 51 -24.96 -10.09 -6.13
C ASN A 51 -24.26 -9.85 -7.48
N ASN A 52 -24.99 -10.04 -8.58
CA ASN A 52 -24.46 -9.91 -9.95
C ASN A 52 -23.98 -8.49 -10.34
N GLN A 53 -24.16 -7.47 -9.49
CA GLN A 53 -23.69 -6.10 -9.76
C GLN A 53 -22.22 -5.90 -9.36
N TRP A 54 -21.70 -6.66 -8.39
CA TRP A 54 -20.32 -6.53 -7.89
C TRP A 54 -19.50 -7.74 -8.32
N ILE A 55 -19.18 -7.79 -9.61
CA ILE A 55 -18.63 -8.99 -10.25
C ILE A 55 -17.23 -9.29 -9.70
N LEU A 56 -16.33 -8.30 -9.71
CA LEU A 56 -14.94 -8.52 -9.29
C LEU A 56 -14.86 -8.74 -7.77
N PHE A 57 -15.54 -7.90 -6.98
CA PHE A 57 -15.61 -8.06 -5.53
C PHE A 57 -16.21 -9.42 -5.15
N GLY A 58 -17.27 -9.83 -5.84
CA GLY A 58 -17.93 -11.10 -5.60
C GLY A 58 -17.03 -12.30 -5.85
N ASN A 59 -16.35 -12.32 -6.98
CA ASN A 59 -15.37 -13.35 -7.29
C ASN A 59 -14.22 -13.34 -6.28
N LEU A 60 -13.74 -12.18 -5.83
CA LEU A 60 -12.71 -12.09 -4.79
C LEU A 60 -13.18 -12.69 -3.46
N VAL A 61 -14.44 -12.43 -3.07
CA VAL A 61 -15.05 -12.98 -1.86
C VAL A 61 -15.15 -14.51 -1.93
N GLU A 62 -15.48 -15.08 -3.09
CA GLU A 62 -15.45 -16.54 -3.31
C GLU A 62 -14.04 -17.10 -3.05
N VAL A 63 -13.01 -16.47 -3.63
CA VAL A 63 -11.62 -16.92 -3.43
C VAL A 63 -11.20 -16.80 -1.98
N ILE A 64 -11.49 -15.67 -1.31
CA ILE A 64 -11.16 -15.46 0.11
C ILE A 64 -11.86 -16.49 1.00
N SER A 65 -13.12 -16.80 0.72
CA SER A 65 -13.88 -17.82 1.44
C SER A 65 -13.22 -19.20 1.30
N ALA A 66 -12.84 -19.59 0.08
CA ALA A 66 -12.15 -20.86 -0.16
C ALA A 66 -10.75 -20.93 0.49
N LEU A 67 -10.02 -19.81 0.55
CA LEU A 67 -8.72 -19.71 1.21
C LEU A 67 -8.81 -19.68 2.75
N ASN A 68 -9.96 -19.31 3.29
CA ASN A 68 -10.21 -19.37 4.73
C ASN A 68 -10.26 -20.82 5.24
N ASP A 69 -10.66 -21.76 4.38
CA ASP A 69 -10.65 -23.19 4.64
C ASP A 69 -9.27 -23.83 4.45
N GLU A 70 -9.20 -25.13 4.73
CA GLU A 70 -8.03 -25.96 4.41
C GLU A 70 -8.32 -26.83 3.21
N GLY A 71 -7.25 -27.29 2.55
CA GLY A 71 -7.36 -28.26 1.48
C GLY A 71 -6.41 -27.98 0.32
N ASP A 72 -6.69 -28.65 -0.80
CA ASP A 72 -5.91 -28.51 -2.02
C ASP A 72 -6.07 -27.13 -2.66
N PRO A 73 -5.09 -26.68 -3.46
CA PRO A 73 -5.13 -25.35 -4.06
C PRO A 73 -6.48 -25.01 -4.71
N PHE A 74 -6.96 -23.78 -4.53
CA PHE A 74 -8.19 -23.31 -5.15
C PHE A 74 -7.94 -22.83 -6.57
N ASN A 75 -8.90 -23.04 -7.46
CA ASN A 75 -8.87 -22.54 -8.83
C ASN A 75 -9.68 -21.25 -8.93
N MET A 76 -8.99 -20.10 -8.97
CA MET A 76 -9.62 -18.77 -9.04
C MET A 76 -10.02 -18.36 -10.48
N VAL A 77 -10.51 -19.30 -11.29
CA VAL A 77 -10.79 -19.06 -12.72
C VAL A 77 -11.83 -17.94 -12.93
N ASN A 78 -12.90 -17.91 -12.14
CA ASN A 78 -13.93 -16.87 -12.25
C ASN A 78 -13.37 -15.46 -11.97
N PHE A 79 -12.55 -15.34 -10.93
CA PHE A 79 -11.86 -14.10 -10.60
C PHE A 79 -10.92 -13.67 -11.74
N VAL A 80 -10.11 -14.59 -12.28
CA VAL A 80 -9.20 -14.29 -13.38
C VAL A 80 -9.96 -13.93 -14.66
N ASP A 81 -11.01 -14.66 -15.02
CA ASP A 81 -11.84 -14.36 -16.20
C ASP A 81 -12.51 -12.98 -16.07
N SER A 82 -12.96 -12.60 -14.87
CA SER A 82 -13.47 -11.24 -14.62
C SER A 82 -12.38 -10.18 -14.77
N VAL A 83 -11.17 -10.39 -14.23
CA VAL A 83 -10.04 -9.46 -14.44
C VAL A 83 -9.72 -9.30 -15.92
N GLU A 84 -9.70 -10.39 -16.69
CA GLU A 84 -9.37 -10.35 -18.12
C GLU A 84 -10.40 -9.58 -18.95
N SER A 85 -11.67 -9.58 -18.54
CA SER A 85 -12.74 -8.92 -19.31
C SER A 85 -12.73 -7.40 -19.19
N ILE A 86 -12.16 -6.84 -18.12
CA ILE A 86 -12.19 -5.40 -17.80
C ILE A 86 -10.81 -4.74 -17.69
N SER A 87 -9.72 -5.46 -17.92
CA SER A 87 -8.35 -4.92 -17.75
C SER A 87 -7.41 -5.28 -18.90
N GLN A 88 -6.12 -4.96 -18.75
CA GLN A 88 -5.02 -5.43 -19.61
C GLN A 88 -4.36 -6.73 -19.11
N PHE A 89 -4.64 -7.16 -17.88
CA PHE A 89 -4.01 -8.34 -17.30
C PHE A 89 -4.57 -9.60 -17.95
N ARG A 90 -3.70 -10.48 -18.46
CA ARG A 90 -4.07 -11.71 -19.16
C ARG A 90 -3.25 -12.88 -18.65
N ARG A 91 -3.85 -14.07 -18.62
CA ARG A 91 -3.14 -15.33 -18.46
C ARG A 91 -2.05 -15.44 -19.52
N LYS A 92 -0.97 -16.12 -19.15
CA LYS A 92 0.25 -16.30 -19.96
C LYS A 92 1.00 -14.99 -20.25
N VAL A 93 0.66 -13.86 -19.61
CA VAL A 93 1.43 -12.62 -19.64
C VAL A 93 1.82 -12.26 -18.21
N GLN A 94 3.10 -11.96 -17.96
CA GLN A 94 3.51 -11.46 -16.65
C GLN A 94 3.20 -9.97 -16.54
N ALA A 95 2.85 -9.54 -15.33
CA ALA A 95 2.58 -8.15 -15.04
C ALA A 95 3.18 -7.73 -13.69
N ASP A 96 3.24 -6.43 -13.46
CA ASP A 96 3.62 -5.88 -12.16
C ASP A 96 2.50 -6.14 -11.14
N ALA A 97 2.86 -6.69 -9.97
CA ALA A 97 1.89 -7.01 -8.93
C ALA A 97 1.28 -5.74 -8.28
N GLN A 98 2.02 -4.63 -8.22
CA GLN A 98 1.51 -3.36 -7.72
C GLN A 98 0.49 -2.74 -8.69
N GLU A 99 0.74 -2.79 -10.00
CA GLU A 99 -0.24 -2.36 -11.00
C GLU A 99 -1.52 -3.21 -10.90
N PHE A 100 -1.37 -4.53 -10.79
CA PHE A 100 -2.51 -5.43 -10.61
C PHE A 100 -3.29 -5.14 -9.33
N LEU A 101 -2.60 -4.94 -8.20
CA LEU A 101 -3.24 -4.61 -6.93
C LEU A 101 -4.02 -3.29 -7.01
N SER A 102 -3.43 -2.26 -7.62
CA SER A 102 -4.07 -0.95 -7.75
C SER A 102 -5.34 -1.06 -8.58
N PHE A 103 -5.26 -1.76 -9.72
CA PHE A 103 -6.42 -2.07 -10.56
C PHE A 103 -7.54 -2.80 -9.79
N VAL A 104 -7.21 -3.84 -9.01
CA VAL A 104 -8.20 -4.60 -8.24
C VAL A 104 -8.86 -3.71 -7.18
N LEU A 105 -8.08 -2.92 -6.44
CA LEU A 105 -8.61 -2.05 -5.39
C LEU A 105 -9.45 -0.89 -5.96
N GLU A 106 -9.04 -0.29 -7.07
CA GLU A 106 -9.79 0.77 -7.77
C GLU A 106 -11.10 0.24 -8.34
N THR A 107 -11.07 -0.92 -9.01
CA THR A 107 -12.30 -1.52 -9.55
C THR A 107 -13.29 -1.87 -8.44
N ILE A 108 -12.82 -2.47 -7.34
CA ILE A 108 -13.69 -2.78 -6.20
C ILE A 108 -14.14 -1.51 -5.48
N HIS A 109 -13.29 -0.46 -5.44
CA HIS A 109 -13.69 0.84 -4.93
C HIS A 109 -14.88 1.37 -5.72
N ASP A 110 -14.83 1.34 -7.04
CA ASP A 110 -15.92 1.78 -7.92
C ASP A 110 -17.18 0.92 -7.77
N GLU A 111 -17.05 -0.41 -7.73
CA GLU A 111 -18.18 -1.33 -7.53
C GLU A 111 -18.92 -1.07 -6.20
N LEU A 112 -18.18 -0.70 -5.14
CA LEU A 112 -18.71 -0.50 -3.79
C LEU A 112 -18.92 0.97 -3.41
N THR A 113 -18.69 1.91 -4.33
CA THR A 113 -18.84 3.33 -4.04
C THR A 113 -20.31 3.70 -3.92
N ILE A 114 -20.66 4.33 -2.81
CA ILE A 114 -21.95 4.98 -2.62
C ILE A 114 -21.76 6.44 -3.01
N VAL A 115 -22.57 6.94 -3.95
CA VAL A 115 -22.55 8.35 -4.34
C VAL A 115 -22.98 9.19 -3.14
N VAL A 116 -22.04 9.95 -2.59
CA VAL A 116 -22.30 10.95 -1.55
C VAL A 116 -22.03 12.33 -2.14
N GLU A 117 -23.07 13.14 -2.28
CA GLU A 117 -22.92 14.57 -2.59
C GLU A 117 -22.17 15.22 -1.41
N HIS A 118 -20.89 15.54 -1.62
CA HIS A 118 -20.10 16.29 -0.65
C HIS A 118 -19.97 17.73 -1.12
N GLN A 119 -20.40 18.68 -0.29
CA GLN A 119 -19.92 20.05 -0.37
C GLN A 119 -18.61 20.13 0.42
N VAL A 120 -17.48 20.05 -0.28
CA VAL A 120 -16.16 20.23 0.36
C VAL A 120 -15.77 21.70 0.22
N SER A 121 -15.82 22.45 1.31
CA SER A 121 -15.03 23.68 1.43
C SER A 121 -13.56 23.30 1.61
N ASP A 122 -12.65 23.94 0.88
CA ASP A 122 -11.22 23.64 0.94
C ASP A 122 -10.62 24.14 2.27
N PRO A 123 -10.30 23.28 3.27
CA PRO A 123 -10.01 23.72 4.65
C PRO A 123 -8.63 24.37 4.84
N LEU A 124 -7.83 24.44 3.78
CA LEU A 124 -6.40 24.78 3.87
C LEU A 124 -6.11 26.26 4.14
N GLN A 125 -7.12 27.14 4.03
CA GLN A 125 -6.97 28.57 4.36
C GLN A 125 -6.83 28.82 5.87
N ASP A 126 -7.12 27.82 6.71
CA ASP A 126 -7.17 27.94 8.18
C ASP A 126 -5.95 27.36 8.92
N ILE A 127 -4.86 27.01 8.21
CA ILE A 127 -3.65 26.44 8.86
C ILE A 127 -3.01 27.46 9.83
N GLU A 128 -3.01 28.74 9.48
CA GLU A 128 -2.49 29.80 10.35
C GLU A 128 -3.33 29.98 11.62
N THR A 129 -4.63 29.72 11.55
CA THR A 129 -5.59 29.95 12.64
C THR A 129 -5.77 28.74 13.57
N HIS A 130 -5.80 27.52 13.02
CA HIS A 130 -6.10 26.29 13.78
C HIS A 130 -4.89 25.36 13.90
N GLY A 131 -3.81 25.65 13.19
CA GLY A 131 -2.66 24.76 13.13
C GLY A 131 -2.91 23.54 12.24
N LEU A 132 -1.83 23.06 11.64
CA LEU A 132 -1.90 22.03 10.61
C LEU A 132 -2.54 20.71 11.06
N GLY A 133 -2.27 20.27 12.30
CA GLY A 133 -2.83 19.03 12.85
C GLY A 133 -4.36 19.06 12.97
N GLU A 134 -4.94 20.20 13.37
CA GLU A 134 -6.40 20.36 13.48
C GLU A 134 -7.05 20.46 12.11
N VAL A 135 -6.42 21.13 11.15
CA VAL A 135 -6.89 21.21 9.75
C VAL A 135 -6.92 19.83 9.10
N VAL A 136 -5.86 19.02 9.29
CA VAL A 136 -5.83 17.62 8.83
C VAL A 136 -6.95 16.79 9.45
N LYS A 137 -7.19 16.97 10.75
CA LYS A 137 -8.28 16.29 11.46
C LYS A 137 -9.67 16.69 10.92
N SER A 138 -9.92 17.99 10.77
CA SER A 138 -11.22 18.51 10.28
C SER A 138 -11.50 18.10 8.84
N HIS A 139 -10.48 18.18 7.97
CA HIS A 139 -10.59 17.69 6.59
C HIS A 139 -10.97 16.20 6.55
N TRP A 140 -10.44 15.42 7.49
CA TRP A 140 -10.75 14.01 7.60
C TRP A 140 -12.20 13.76 8.06
N GLU A 141 -12.64 14.38 9.15
CA GLU A 141 -13.98 14.19 9.71
C GLU A 141 -15.11 14.62 8.77
N THR A 142 -14.84 15.57 7.87
CA THR A 142 -15.81 16.07 6.89
C THR A 142 -15.93 15.20 5.64
N ARG A 143 -14.94 14.36 5.33
CA ARG A 143 -14.99 13.40 4.22
C ARG A 143 -15.41 12.02 4.71
N LYS A 144 -16.69 11.70 4.57
CA LYS A 144 -17.13 10.30 4.79
C LYS A 144 -16.51 9.40 3.72
N SER A 145 -16.03 8.23 4.15
CA SER A 145 -15.53 7.21 3.23
C SER A 145 -16.63 6.87 2.22
N THR A 146 -16.31 6.95 0.93
CA THR A 146 -17.26 6.68 -0.16
C THR A 146 -17.42 5.19 -0.43
N SER A 147 -16.44 4.37 0.00
CA SER A 147 -16.49 2.91 -0.13
C SER A 147 -15.66 2.20 0.97
N PRO A 148 -15.85 0.89 1.17
CA PRO A 148 -15.01 0.10 2.07
C PRO A 148 -13.52 0.14 1.69
N ILE A 149 -13.19 0.21 0.41
CA ILE A 149 -11.79 0.31 -0.01
C ILE A 149 -11.16 1.62 0.48
N ALA A 150 -11.90 2.72 0.43
CA ALA A 150 -11.46 4.01 0.97
C ALA A 150 -11.35 4.01 2.50
N GLU A 151 -12.09 3.12 3.17
CA GLU A 151 -12.02 2.96 4.61
C GLU A 151 -10.77 2.17 5.03
N PHE A 152 -10.52 1.04 4.35
CA PHE A 152 -9.46 0.10 4.71
C PHE A 152 -8.06 0.49 4.25
N PHE A 153 -7.92 1.10 3.06
CA PHE A 153 -6.63 1.22 2.37
C PHE A 153 -6.20 2.64 2.01
N HIS A 154 -7.11 3.61 1.97
CA HIS A 154 -6.73 4.97 1.56
C HIS A 154 -5.84 5.67 2.60
N VAL A 155 -4.60 5.91 2.20
CA VAL A 155 -3.67 6.82 2.87
C VAL A 155 -3.79 8.20 2.24
N GLN A 156 -3.82 9.24 3.08
CA GLN A 156 -3.74 10.63 2.63
C GLN A 156 -2.38 11.20 3.00
N THR A 157 -1.80 11.98 2.10
CA THR A 157 -0.55 12.70 2.35
C THR A 157 -0.77 14.20 2.28
N VAL A 158 0.06 14.94 3.00
CA VAL A 158 0.03 16.40 3.07
C VAL A 158 1.38 16.91 2.62
N THR A 159 1.37 17.78 1.61
CA THR A 159 2.55 18.51 1.17
C THR A 159 2.66 19.78 1.97
N LEU A 160 3.81 20.00 2.61
CA LEU A 160 4.14 21.23 3.32
C LEU A 160 5.21 22.01 2.60
N MET A 161 4.99 23.33 2.56
CA MET A 161 5.89 24.31 2.00
C MET A 161 6.22 25.34 3.08
N GLU A 162 7.50 25.56 3.36
CA GLU A 162 7.97 26.59 4.29
C GLU A 162 9.03 27.47 3.60
N CYS A 163 8.87 28.78 3.72
CA CYS A 163 9.90 29.73 3.32
C CYS A 163 10.98 29.84 4.40
N PRO A 164 12.26 29.55 4.11
CA PRO A 164 13.33 29.65 5.09
C PRO A 164 13.62 31.10 5.52
N SER A 165 13.31 32.08 4.65
CA SER A 165 13.59 33.51 4.88
C SER A 165 12.60 34.17 5.84
N CYS A 166 11.29 34.01 5.59
CA CYS A 166 10.24 34.70 6.35
C CYS A 166 9.37 33.76 7.20
N LYS A 167 9.61 32.43 7.13
CA LYS A 167 8.85 31.41 7.86
C LYS A 167 7.37 31.28 7.49
N ASN A 168 6.94 31.94 6.41
CA ASN A 168 5.62 31.70 5.83
C ASN A 168 5.49 30.23 5.42
N SER A 169 4.39 29.58 5.83
CA SER A 169 4.14 28.17 5.56
C SER A 169 2.78 27.95 4.92
N SER A 170 2.68 26.93 4.08
CA SER A 170 1.43 26.49 3.48
C SER A 170 1.39 24.97 3.39
N GLY A 171 0.18 24.42 3.32
CA GLY A 171 -0.06 22.99 3.18
C GLY A 171 -1.03 22.69 2.04
N GLN A 172 -0.88 21.52 1.43
CA GLN A 172 -1.82 20.99 0.45
C GLN A 172 -2.11 19.52 0.75
N PHE A 173 -3.40 19.14 0.79
CA PHE A 173 -3.80 17.75 0.79
C PHE A 173 -3.58 17.18 -0.60
N ASN A 174 -2.81 16.09 -0.67
CA ASN A 174 -2.67 15.33 -1.91
C ASN A 174 -3.84 14.36 -2.05
N ASP A 175 -4.02 13.85 -3.27
CA ASP A 175 -5.01 12.81 -3.54
C ASP A 175 -4.79 11.56 -2.68
N VAL A 176 -5.89 10.93 -2.31
CA VAL A 176 -5.87 9.68 -1.55
C VAL A 176 -5.40 8.54 -2.44
N ASN A 177 -4.56 7.66 -1.88
CA ASN A 177 -4.00 6.51 -2.60
C ASN A 177 -4.22 5.23 -1.80
N HIS A 178 -4.32 4.08 -2.48
CA HIS A 178 -4.45 2.77 -1.82
C HIS A 178 -3.13 2.22 -1.24
N LEU A 179 -2.01 2.82 -1.60
CA LEU A 179 -0.67 2.37 -1.23
C LEU A 179 0.33 3.52 -1.17
N LEU A 180 1.35 3.34 -0.33
CA LEU A 180 2.48 4.23 -0.19
C LEU A 180 3.65 3.71 -1.05
N SER A 181 3.90 4.34 -2.19
CA SER A 181 5.02 3.98 -3.07
C SER A 181 6.29 4.72 -2.68
N VAL A 182 7.12 4.09 -1.84
CA VAL A 182 8.33 4.71 -1.28
C VAL A 182 9.57 4.44 -2.15
N PRO A 183 10.49 5.41 -2.27
CA PRO A 183 11.74 5.20 -2.97
C PRO A 183 12.64 4.23 -2.22
N MET A 184 13.50 3.52 -2.95
CA MET A 184 14.62 2.82 -2.33
C MET A 184 15.64 3.86 -1.85
N PRO A 185 16.11 3.82 -0.59
CA PRO A 185 17.20 4.66 -0.12
C PRO A 185 18.40 4.45 -1.04
N SER A 186 18.82 5.51 -1.72
CA SER A 186 19.97 5.45 -2.62
C SER A 186 21.15 6.19 -1.99
N PRO A 187 22.40 5.78 -2.28
CA PRO A 187 23.57 6.57 -1.91
C PRO A 187 23.72 7.85 -2.76
N LEU A 188 22.78 8.14 -3.66
CA LEU A 188 22.91 9.21 -4.64
C LEU A 188 22.16 10.44 -4.17
N GLU A 189 22.87 11.28 -3.41
CA GLU A 189 23.09 12.69 -3.76
C GLU A 189 24.25 13.24 -2.91
N GLY A 190 25.47 13.12 -3.44
CA GLY A 190 26.68 13.76 -2.91
C GLY A 190 27.84 12.82 -2.59
N PRO A 191 29.11 13.28 -2.66
CA PRO A 191 30.30 12.46 -2.46
C PRO A 191 30.52 11.96 -1.01
N LYS A 192 29.52 12.07 -0.12
CA LYS A 192 29.61 11.71 1.31
C LYS A 192 28.40 10.96 1.88
N SER A 193 27.36 10.65 1.11
CA SER A 193 26.22 9.85 1.60
C SER A 193 26.47 8.35 1.38
N VAL A 194 26.95 7.67 2.42
CA VAL A 194 26.97 6.21 2.43
C VAL A 194 25.53 5.74 2.65
N ALA A 195 24.92 5.11 1.65
CA ALA A 195 23.63 4.44 1.86
C ALA A 195 23.77 3.40 2.97
N PRO A 196 22.74 3.26 3.84
CA PRO A 196 22.75 2.19 4.83
C PRO A 196 22.97 0.86 4.10
N SER A 197 23.90 0.03 4.58
CA SER A 197 24.18 -1.27 3.97
C SER A 197 22.98 -2.21 4.01
N ASN A 198 22.06 -1.98 4.96
CA ASN A 198 20.81 -2.72 5.16
C ASN A 198 19.68 -1.76 5.56
N PRO A 199 19.05 -1.03 4.61
CA PRO A 199 17.97 -0.13 4.93
C PRO A 199 16.77 -0.88 5.54
N THR A 200 16.07 -0.23 6.45
CA THR A 200 14.79 -0.67 7.00
C THR A 200 13.62 -0.12 6.19
N ILE A 201 12.43 -0.67 6.37
CA ILE A 201 11.21 -0.09 5.79
C ILE A 201 10.97 1.34 6.28
N THR A 202 11.33 1.62 7.54
CA THR A 202 11.28 2.96 8.13
C THR A 202 12.21 3.92 7.40
N ASP A 203 13.41 3.49 7.00
CA ASP A 203 14.33 4.33 6.22
C ASP A 203 13.76 4.69 4.85
N CYS A 204 13.06 3.76 4.19
CA CYS A 204 12.38 4.04 2.91
C CYS A 204 11.27 5.08 3.07
N ILE A 205 10.48 4.99 4.15
CA ILE A 205 9.42 5.97 4.47
C ILE A 205 10.02 7.31 4.89
N ALA A 206 11.14 7.30 5.61
CA ALA A 206 11.86 8.51 5.98
C ALA A 206 12.39 9.23 4.74
N GLU A 207 12.93 8.51 3.75
CA GLU A 207 13.34 9.10 2.47
C GLU A 207 12.14 9.65 1.68
N TYR A 208 10.98 8.99 1.74
CA TYR A 208 9.74 9.51 1.16
C TYR A 208 9.26 10.81 1.81
N CYS A 209 9.40 10.93 3.13
CA CYS A 209 9.00 12.10 3.92
C CYS A 209 10.13 13.11 4.15
N LYS A 210 11.24 12.98 3.42
CA LYS A 210 12.43 13.80 3.59
C LYS A 210 12.18 15.22 3.11
N GLN A 211 12.65 16.19 3.88
CA GLN A 211 12.60 17.58 3.47
C GLN A 211 13.56 17.83 2.30
N GLN A 212 13.08 18.51 1.28
CA GLN A 212 13.82 18.88 0.08
C GLN A 212 13.72 20.39 -0.15
N THR A 213 14.71 20.96 -0.82
CA THR A 213 14.68 22.37 -1.22
C THR A 213 14.29 22.49 -2.69
N LEU A 214 13.19 23.19 -2.95
CA LEU A 214 12.78 23.61 -4.29
C LEU A 214 13.46 24.93 -4.62
N LEU A 215 14.59 24.86 -5.34
CA LEU A 215 15.45 26.02 -5.63
C LEU A 215 14.73 27.10 -6.44
N ASP A 216 13.79 26.72 -7.29
CA ASP A 216 12.95 27.55 -8.14
C ASP A 216 11.63 27.97 -7.48
N GLY A 217 11.34 27.48 -6.27
CA GLY A 217 10.17 27.86 -5.50
C GLY A 217 10.24 29.31 -5.02
N HIS A 218 9.20 30.09 -5.28
CA HIS A 218 9.09 31.49 -4.85
C HIS A 218 8.13 31.65 -3.69
N CYS A 219 8.56 32.36 -2.64
CA CYS A 219 7.67 32.68 -1.53
C CYS A 219 6.63 33.74 -1.93
N SER A 220 5.35 33.47 -1.67
CA SER A 220 4.25 34.42 -1.93
C SER A 220 4.26 35.66 -1.02
N SER A 221 4.96 35.61 0.13
CA SER A 221 4.99 36.69 1.12
C SER A 221 6.19 37.62 0.97
N CYS A 222 7.39 37.07 0.71
CA CYS A 222 8.63 37.86 0.66
C CYS A 222 9.44 37.68 -0.64
N GLU A 223 8.89 36.99 -1.64
CA GLU A 223 9.47 36.78 -2.98
C GLU A 223 10.83 36.07 -3.04
N SER A 224 11.37 35.60 -1.91
CA SER A 224 12.66 34.89 -1.89
C SER A 224 12.56 33.53 -2.57
N LEU A 225 13.64 33.15 -3.26
CA LEU A 225 13.83 31.82 -3.85
C LEU A 225 14.19 30.76 -2.80
N GLY A 226 13.88 29.51 -3.10
CA GLY A 226 14.25 28.35 -2.28
C GLY A 226 13.22 28.05 -1.21
N LEU A 227 12.21 27.25 -1.54
CA LEU A 227 11.21 26.78 -0.57
C LEU A 227 11.59 25.41 -0.02
N GLN A 228 11.35 25.18 1.27
CA GLN A 228 11.46 23.85 1.87
C GLN A 228 10.15 23.10 1.64
N HIS A 229 10.24 21.97 0.97
CA HIS A 229 9.14 21.07 0.66
C HIS A 229 9.28 19.79 1.48
N ARG A 230 8.21 19.35 2.14
CA ARG A 230 8.18 18.08 2.86
C ARG A 230 6.82 17.42 2.75
N LEU A 231 6.81 16.12 2.47
CA LEU A 231 5.60 15.32 2.48
C LEU A 231 5.43 14.64 3.85
N LEU A 232 4.21 14.71 4.40
CA LEU A 232 3.82 14.09 5.65
C LEU A 232 2.60 13.19 5.47
N LEU A 233 2.46 12.20 6.36
CA LEU A 233 1.31 11.29 6.38
C LEU A 233 0.18 11.95 7.16
N GLY A 234 -0.96 12.18 6.49
CA GLY A 234 -2.15 12.78 7.09
C GLY A 234 -3.02 11.71 7.72
N ARG A 235 -3.85 11.07 6.90
CA ARG A 235 -4.70 9.94 7.32
C ARG A 235 -3.95 8.63 7.13
N LEU A 236 -3.90 7.82 8.19
CA LEU A 236 -3.35 6.47 8.14
C LEU A 236 -4.49 5.42 8.07
N PRO A 237 -4.46 4.50 7.09
CA PRO A 237 -5.51 3.50 6.92
C PRO A 237 -5.34 2.32 7.88
N PRO A 238 -6.41 1.62 8.31
CA PRO A 238 -6.30 0.41 9.13
C PRO A 238 -5.44 -0.69 8.50
N VAL A 239 -5.34 -0.73 7.16
CA VAL A 239 -4.45 -1.60 6.40
C VAL A 239 -3.55 -0.73 5.53
N LEU A 240 -2.27 -0.61 5.91
CA LEU A 240 -1.28 0.11 5.13
C LEU A 240 -0.55 -0.82 4.16
N ILE A 241 -0.56 -0.46 2.88
CA ILE A 241 0.22 -1.14 1.84
C ILE A 241 1.42 -0.27 1.51
N VAL A 242 2.64 -0.79 1.70
CA VAL A 242 3.87 -0.10 1.32
C VAL A 242 4.50 -0.80 0.13
N HIS A 243 4.60 -0.07 -0.98
CA HIS A 243 5.25 -0.52 -2.20
C HIS A 243 6.67 0.07 -2.26
N LEU A 244 7.68 -0.79 -2.42
CA LEU A 244 9.05 -0.37 -2.63
C LEU A 244 9.31 -0.15 -4.14
N LYS A 245 9.62 1.08 -4.54
CA LYS A 245 9.99 1.42 -5.93
C LYS A 245 11.35 0.84 -6.30
N ARG A 246 11.39 -0.49 -6.53
CA ARG A 246 12.61 -1.23 -6.84
C ARG A 246 13.04 -1.09 -8.29
N PHE A 247 12.10 -0.82 -9.20
CA PHE A 247 12.41 -0.60 -10.61
C PHE A 247 12.66 0.88 -10.86
N TYR A 248 13.79 1.20 -11.49
CA TYR A 248 14.19 2.57 -11.79
C TYR A 248 14.84 2.66 -13.16
N ARG A 249 14.77 3.84 -13.77
CA ARG A 249 15.47 4.15 -15.00
C ARG A 249 16.89 4.61 -14.65
N HIS A 250 17.88 3.88 -15.13
CA HIS A 250 19.28 4.21 -14.96
C HIS A 250 19.72 5.34 -15.92
N PHE A 251 20.88 5.96 -15.69
CA PHE A 251 21.34 7.12 -16.48
C PHE A 251 21.53 6.79 -17.97
N ASP A 252 21.81 5.53 -18.29
CA ASP A 252 21.93 5.01 -19.66
C ASP A 252 20.56 4.74 -20.34
N GLY A 253 19.46 5.09 -19.67
CA GLY A 253 18.09 4.87 -20.13
C GLY A 253 17.56 3.45 -19.89
N THR A 254 18.37 2.51 -19.41
CA THR A 254 17.94 1.14 -19.15
C THR A 254 17.11 1.03 -17.87
N MET A 255 16.11 0.15 -17.87
CA MET A 255 15.35 -0.18 -16.66
C MET A 255 16.12 -1.22 -15.83
N ARG A 256 16.29 -0.95 -14.53
CA ARG A 256 17.00 -1.84 -13.60
C ARG A 256 16.18 -2.08 -12.34
N LYS A 257 16.41 -3.22 -11.70
CA LYS A 257 15.79 -3.58 -10.41
C LYS A 257 16.82 -3.51 -9.29
N SER A 258 16.52 -2.76 -8.24
CA SER A 258 17.26 -2.78 -6.99
C SER A 258 17.05 -4.11 -6.24
N GLN A 259 18.15 -4.84 -6.06
CA GLN A 259 18.21 -6.08 -5.28
C GLN A 259 18.57 -5.84 -3.81
N THR A 260 18.68 -4.58 -3.37
CA THR A 260 19.01 -4.23 -1.99
C THR A 260 17.98 -4.84 -1.04
N SER A 261 18.47 -5.59 -0.05
CA SER A 261 17.64 -6.13 1.01
C SER A 261 17.07 -4.99 1.85
N VAL A 262 15.77 -5.02 2.11
CA VAL A 262 15.11 -4.05 3.01
C VAL A 262 14.60 -4.84 4.21
N SER A 263 15.07 -4.47 5.40
CA SER A 263 14.65 -5.10 6.64
C SER A 263 13.23 -4.65 6.98
N ILE A 264 12.32 -5.61 7.13
CA ILE A 264 10.94 -5.35 7.51
C ILE A 264 10.85 -5.53 9.03
N CYS A 265 10.71 -4.43 9.74
CA CYS A 265 10.49 -4.45 11.19
C CYS A 265 9.12 -5.08 11.48
N PRO A 266 9.01 -6.00 12.46
CA PRO A 266 7.72 -6.59 12.83
C PRO A 266 6.71 -5.53 13.26
N GLU A 267 7.17 -4.50 13.95
CA GLU A 267 6.41 -3.31 14.33
C GLU A 267 6.99 -2.09 13.63
N LEU A 268 6.11 -1.28 13.05
CA LEU A 268 6.42 -0.06 12.32
C LEU A 268 5.68 1.10 12.98
N ASP A 269 6.43 2.05 13.54
CA ASP A 269 5.88 3.29 14.08
C ASP A 269 5.98 4.41 13.05
N LEU A 270 4.83 4.99 12.69
CA LEU A 270 4.71 6.09 11.74
C LEU A 270 4.58 7.46 12.41
N ALA A 271 4.58 7.55 13.74
CA ALA A 271 4.46 8.81 14.46
C ALA A 271 5.44 9.89 13.97
N PRO A 272 6.73 9.58 13.67
CA PRO A 272 7.68 10.58 13.16
C PRO A 272 7.34 11.20 11.80
N PHE A 273 6.42 10.59 11.05
CA PHE A 273 6.03 11.01 9.70
C PHE A 273 4.62 11.61 9.65
N THR A 274 3.90 11.62 10.77
CA THR A 274 2.53 12.12 10.87
C THR A 274 2.44 13.46 11.59
N LEU A 275 1.34 14.16 11.35
CA LEU A 275 0.99 15.43 12.02
C LEU A 275 -0.13 15.29 13.05
N TYR A 276 -0.81 14.15 13.05
CA TYR A 276 -2.03 13.92 13.81
C TYR A 276 -1.80 12.93 14.94
N ASP A 277 -2.09 13.36 16.17
CA ASP A 277 -1.83 12.63 17.42
C ASP A 277 -3.03 11.76 17.90
N GLY A 278 -4.09 11.63 17.09
CA GLY A 278 -5.33 10.98 17.50
C GLY A 278 -5.63 9.63 16.84
N GLN A 279 -4.71 9.05 16.07
CA GLN A 279 -4.83 7.70 15.48
C GLN A 279 -3.61 6.86 15.86
N SER A 280 -3.79 5.54 15.98
CA SER A 280 -2.66 4.63 16.17
C SER A 280 -1.70 4.73 14.98
N THR A 281 -0.44 5.01 15.25
CA THR A 281 0.65 5.06 14.26
C THR A 281 1.42 3.75 14.17
N LEU A 282 1.09 2.79 15.04
CA LEU A 282 1.75 1.50 15.13
C LEU A 282 1.10 0.48 14.18
N TYR A 283 1.93 -0.12 13.33
CA TYR A 283 1.57 -1.18 12.40
C TYR A 283 2.36 -2.44 12.68
N ARG A 284 1.74 -3.59 12.42
CA ARG A 284 2.41 -4.88 12.41
C ARG A 284 2.41 -5.47 11.01
N ALA A 285 3.55 -5.96 10.54
CA ALA A 285 3.64 -6.61 9.24
C ALA A 285 2.89 -7.95 9.24
N VAL A 286 1.87 -8.08 8.40
CA VAL A 286 1.06 -9.32 8.26
C VAL A 286 1.37 -10.10 6.98
N GLY A 287 1.97 -9.47 5.96
CA GLY A 287 2.29 -10.13 4.70
C GLY A 287 3.29 -9.34 3.86
N VAL A 288 4.07 -10.07 3.06
CA VAL A 288 5.09 -9.53 2.15
C VAL A 288 4.99 -10.24 0.81
N THR A 289 4.74 -9.49 -0.25
CA THR A 289 4.84 -9.96 -1.64
C THR A 289 6.25 -9.72 -2.16
N ASN A 290 6.92 -10.80 -2.55
CA ASN A 290 8.28 -10.80 -3.06
C ASN A 290 8.30 -11.11 -4.56
N HIS A 291 9.14 -10.40 -5.30
CA HIS A 291 9.42 -10.69 -6.70
C HIS A 291 10.83 -11.27 -6.87
N ARG A 292 10.95 -12.46 -7.46
CA ARG A 292 12.21 -13.06 -7.91
C ARG A 292 12.36 -12.88 -9.41
N GLY A 293 13.44 -12.24 -9.84
CA GLY A 293 13.67 -11.87 -11.24
C GLY A 293 14.44 -10.56 -11.32
N GLN A 294 15.03 -10.28 -12.48
CA GLN A 294 15.78 -9.05 -12.75
C GLN A 294 14.98 -8.04 -13.58
N VAL A 295 14.03 -8.51 -14.38
CA VAL A 295 13.24 -7.69 -15.32
C VAL A 295 11.82 -7.52 -14.79
N LEU A 296 11.18 -6.39 -15.09
CA LEU A 296 9.82 -6.07 -14.66
C LEU A 296 8.80 -7.12 -15.10
N HIS A 297 8.87 -7.53 -16.38
CA HIS A 297 7.91 -8.45 -17.01
C HIS A 297 8.40 -9.91 -17.03
N LEU A 298 9.45 -10.25 -16.25
CA LEU A 298 9.95 -11.61 -16.17
C LEU A 298 10.47 -11.95 -14.78
N GLY A 299 9.81 -12.90 -14.15
CA GLY A 299 10.15 -13.43 -12.83
C GLY A 299 9.03 -14.27 -12.22
N HIS A 300 9.00 -14.28 -10.89
CA HIS A 300 8.06 -15.05 -10.10
C HIS A 300 7.69 -14.30 -8.82
N TYR A 301 6.40 -14.16 -8.55
CA TYR A 301 5.87 -13.56 -7.33
C TYR A 301 5.51 -14.64 -6.31
N MET A 302 5.82 -14.37 -5.05
CA MET A 302 5.46 -15.21 -3.91
C MET A 302 5.06 -14.33 -2.73
N THR A 303 4.15 -14.81 -1.91
CA THR A 303 3.74 -14.12 -0.69
C THR A 303 4.10 -14.93 0.53
N ILE A 304 4.64 -14.26 1.53
CA ILE A 304 4.84 -14.80 2.87
C ILE A 304 3.93 -13.99 3.79
N SER A 305 3.02 -14.65 4.48
CA SER A 305 2.05 -13.98 5.34
C SER A 305 1.80 -14.75 6.63
N GLN A 306 1.39 -14.02 7.65
CA GLN A 306 0.86 -14.56 8.88
C GLN A 306 -0.60 -14.91 8.65
N ARG A 307 -0.97 -16.16 8.95
CA ARG A 307 -2.38 -16.54 9.06
C ARG A 307 -2.78 -16.14 10.47
N GLY A 308 -3.75 -15.22 10.61
CA GLY A 308 -4.28 -14.87 11.93
C GLY A 308 -4.74 -16.11 12.69
N ASP A 309 -4.56 -16.12 14.01
CA ASP A 309 -4.99 -17.22 14.86
C ASP A 309 -6.48 -17.52 14.60
N ARG A 310 -6.78 -18.80 14.38
CA ARG A 310 -8.16 -19.30 14.32
C ARG A 310 -8.70 -19.49 15.73
#